data_AF-A0A2W6CQF4-F1
#
_entry.id   AF-A0A2W6CQF4-F1
#
_cell.length_a   1.000
_cell.length_b   1.000
_cell.length_c   1.000
_cell.angle_alpha   90.00
_cell.angle_beta   90.00
_cell.angle_gamma   90.00
#
_symmetry.space_group_name_H-M   'P 1'
#
loop_
_entity.id
_entity.type
_entity.pdbx_description
1 polymer ?
#
loop_
_entity_poly.entity_id
_entity_poly.type
_entity_poly.pdbx_seq_one_letter_code
_entity_poly.pdbx_strand_id
1 'polypeptide(L)'
;MYGKGLRSLSIVTAVVLSGALALAFFYAPMDADQGFSQKIFYVHVPMAIVALCGFVAGGLMAIAHLRTRDSRWDMRSYVAIHLSIILGVGVLVTGSIWARASWGHWWVWNEPTLVSFLIIFLLYATY
;
A
#
# COMPACT_ATOMS: atom_id res chain seq x y z
N MET A 1 14.66 7.10 -21.17
CA MET A 1 15.17 8.38 -20.64
C MET A 1 15.15 8.33 -19.12
N TYR A 2 16.31 8.17 -18.47
CA TYR A 2 16.40 8.31 -17.02
C TYR A 2 16.25 9.79 -16.68
N GLY A 3 15.20 10.14 -15.93
CA GLY A 3 14.99 11.52 -15.47
C GLY A 3 16.21 12.03 -14.71
N LYS A 4 16.67 13.25 -15.03
CA LYS A 4 17.72 13.91 -14.25
C LYS A 4 17.30 13.90 -12.79
N GLY A 5 18.11 13.32 -11.90
CA GLY A 5 17.83 13.22 -10.47
C GLY A 5 17.31 11.88 -9.97
N LEU A 6 17.06 10.87 -10.82
CA LEU A 6 16.56 9.56 -10.34
C LEU A 6 17.47 8.94 -9.28
N ARG A 7 18.80 8.95 -9.50
CA ARG A 7 19.76 8.42 -8.50
C ARG A 7 19.67 9.14 -7.16
N SER A 8 19.59 10.47 -7.19
CA SER A 8 19.46 11.27 -5.97
C SER A 8 18.16 10.96 -5.25
N LEU A 9 17.03 10.90 -5.97
CA LEU A 9 15.74 10.56 -5.41
C LEU A 9 15.75 9.15 -4.81
N SER A 10 16.29 8.15 -5.50
CA SER A 10 16.40 6.78 -5.00
C SER A 10 17.25 6.69 -3.73
N ILE A 11 18.39 7.40 -3.66
CA ILE A 11 19.23 7.44 -2.46
C ILE A 11 18.48 8.10 -1.31
N VAL A 12 17.85 9.25 -1.54
CA VAL A 12 17.06 9.95 -0.52
C VAL A 12 15.91 9.08 -0.03
N THR A 13 15.18 8.41 -0.92
CA THR A 13 14.11 7.46 -0.57
C THR A 13 14.65 6.33 0.30
N ALA A 14 15.79 5.72 -0.05
CA ALA A 14 16.39 4.66 0.74
C ALA A 14 16.77 5.15 2.14
N VAL A 15 17.46 6.29 2.25
CA VAL A 15 17.86 6.88 3.54
C VAL A 15 16.66 7.20 4.42
N VAL A 16 15.62 7.83 3.85
CA VAL A 16 14.41 8.21 4.60
C VAL A 16 13.63 6.97 5.04
N LEU A 17 13.46 5.96 4.18
CA LEU A 17 12.78 4.71 4.54
C LEU A 17 13.54 3.95 5.63
N SER A 18 14.87 3.82 5.50
CA SER A 18 15.69 3.18 6.52
C SER A 18 15.63 3.94 7.86
N GLY A 19 15.70 5.26 7.82
CA GLY A 19 15.56 6.10 9.02
C GLY A 19 14.18 5.97 9.67
N ALA A 20 13.11 5.99 8.89
CA ALA A 20 11.74 5.82 9.38
C ALA A 20 11.54 4.44 10.03
N LEU A 21 12.04 3.37 9.40
CA LEU A 21 12.00 2.03 9.97
C LEU A 21 12.81 1.93 11.27
N ALA A 22 14.00 2.52 11.31
CA ALA A 22 14.83 2.53 12.52
C ALA A 22 14.10 3.25 13.68
N LEU A 23 13.47 4.40 13.41
CA LEU A 23 12.66 5.09 14.41
C LEU A 23 11.45 4.26 14.86
N ALA A 24 10.77 3.60 13.94
CA ALA A 24 9.62 2.75 14.26
C ALA A 24 10.00 1.55 15.15
N PHE A 25 11.14 0.90 14.89
CA PHE A 25 11.56 -0.27 15.67
C PHE A 25 12.27 0.09 16.97
N PHE A 26 13.21 1.04 16.96
CA PHE A 26 14.10 1.32 18.10
C PHE A 26 13.67 2.50 18.97
N TYR A 27 12.95 3.48 18.43
CA TYR A 27 12.57 4.69 19.18
C TYR A 27 11.11 4.68 19.62
N ALA A 28 10.19 4.24 18.77
CA ALA A 28 8.77 4.24 19.10
C ALA A 28 8.49 3.31 20.30
N PRO A 29 7.78 3.80 21.34
CA PRO A 29 7.44 2.99 22.50
C PRO A 29 6.51 1.85 22.10
N MET A 30 6.48 0.83 22.95
CA MET A 30 5.57 -0.31 22.77
C MET A 30 4.18 0.10 23.25
N ASP A 31 3.17 -0.32 22.51
CA ASP A 31 1.80 -0.09 22.90
C ASP A 31 1.43 -0.98 24.11
N ALA A 32 0.61 -0.45 25.01
CA ALA A 32 0.28 -1.11 26.27
C ALA A 32 -0.53 -2.40 26.04
N ASP A 33 -1.41 -2.39 25.03
CA ASP A 33 -2.34 -3.48 24.77
C ASP A 33 -1.78 -4.51 23.76
N GLN A 34 -1.09 -4.03 22.73
CA GLN A 34 -0.63 -4.86 21.60
C GLN A 34 0.87 -5.17 21.61
N GLY A 35 1.66 -4.54 22.48
CA GLY A 35 3.10 -4.75 22.59
C GLY A 35 3.83 -4.60 21.25
N PHE A 36 4.59 -5.63 20.85
CA PHE A 36 5.39 -5.59 19.61
C PHE A 36 4.53 -5.62 18.35
N SER A 37 3.37 -6.27 18.42
CA SER A 37 2.50 -6.48 17.25
C SER A 37 2.07 -5.15 16.63
N GLN A 38 1.84 -4.13 17.47
CA GLN A 38 1.46 -2.78 17.05
C GLN A 38 2.46 -2.16 16.05
N LYS A 39 3.75 -2.48 16.15
CA LYS A 39 4.78 -1.88 15.28
C LYS A 39 4.56 -2.21 13.80
N ILE A 40 3.80 -3.27 13.48
CA ILE A 40 3.43 -3.58 12.10
C ILE A 40 2.65 -2.45 11.44
N PHE A 41 1.91 -1.63 12.20
CA PHE A 41 1.14 -0.51 11.66
C PHE A 41 2.00 0.57 11.02
N TYR A 42 3.25 0.75 11.46
CA TYR A 42 4.19 1.69 10.82
C TYR A 42 4.53 1.32 9.38
N VAL A 43 4.29 0.07 8.98
CA VAL A 43 4.49 -0.42 7.61
C VAL A 43 3.15 -0.68 6.94
N HIS A 44 2.25 -1.39 7.60
CA HIS A 44 0.94 -1.79 7.07
C HIS A 44 0.07 -0.59 6.69
N VAL A 45 -0.10 0.39 7.58
CA VAL A 45 -1.04 1.50 7.38
C VAL A 45 -0.60 2.41 6.22
N PRO A 46 0.67 2.86 6.13
CA PRO A 46 1.12 3.62 4.97
C PRO A 46 0.97 2.86 3.66
N MET A 47 1.28 1.57 3.61
CA MET A 47 1.08 0.75 2.41
C MET A 47 -0.40 0.70 2.00
N ALA A 48 -1.31 0.52 2.97
CA ALA A 48 -2.75 0.48 2.71
C ALA A 48 -3.27 1.81 2.14
N ILE A 49 -2.84 2.94 2.72
CA ILE A 49 -3.21 4.27 2.24
C ILE A 49 -2.71 4.49 0.82
N VAL A 50 -1.42 4.21 0.55
CA VAL A 50 -0.85 4.42 -0.79
C VAL A 50 -1.51 3.50 -1.83
N ALA A 51 -1.81 2.24 -1.48
CA ALA A 51 -2.51 1.32 -2.36
C ALA A 51 -3.91 1.85 -2.73
N LEU A 52 -4.71 2.25 -1.75
CA LEU A 52 -6.06 2.79 -1.95
C LEU A 52 -6.04 4.10 -2.75
N CYS A 53 -5.15 5.03 -2.40
CA CYS A 53 -4.98 6.27 -3.15
C CYS A 53 -4.59 6.00 -4.61
N GLY A 54 -3.72 5.01 -4.86
CA GLY A 54 -3.33 4.64 -6.22
C GLY A 54 -4.45 3.97 -7.01
N PHE A 55 -5.33 3.19 -6.39
CA PHE A 55 -6.54 2.68 -7.05
C PHE A 55 -7.48 3.81 -7.47
N VAL A 56 -7.72 4.78 -6.58
CA VAL A 56 -8.54 5.97 -6.90
C VAL A 56 -7.89 6.80 -8.00
N ALA A 57 -6.58 7.08 -7.90
CA ALA A 57 -5.84 7.84 -8.91
C ALA A 57 -5.85 7.13 -10.27
N GLY A 58 -5.65 5.81 -10.30
CA GLY A 58 -5.76 5.00 -11.52
C GLY A 58 -7.15 5.10 -12.16
N GLY A 59 -8.21 4.95 -11.38
CA GLY A 59 -9.59 5.12 -11.86
C GLY A 59 -9.84 6.51 -12.46
N LEU A 60 -9.35 7.58 -11.82
CA LEU A 60 -9.46 8.95 -12.34
C LEU A 60 -8.68 9.12 -13.66
N MET A 61 -7.50 8.53 -13.77
CA MET A 61 -6.68 8.56 -14.99
C MET A 61 -7.35 7.76 -16.13
N ALA A 62 -7.96 6.61 -15.83
CA ALA A 62 -8.74 5.86 -16.80
C ALA A 62 -9.96 6.66 -17.31
N ILE A 63 -10.67 7.36 -16.42
CA ILE A 63 -11.76 8.27 -16.83
C ILE A 63 -11.24 9.39 -17.72
N ALA A 64 -10.08 9.97 -17.40
CA ALA A 64 -9.43 10.99 -18.22
C ALA A 64 -9.05 10.45 -19.61
N HIS A 65 -8.56 9.21 -19.69
CA HIS A 65 -8.29 8.51 -20.95
C HIS A 65 -9.57 8.37 -21.78
N LEU A 66 -10.68 7.89 -21.20
CA LEU A 66 -11.94 7.73 -21.92
C LEU A 66 -12.51 9.05 -22.46
N ARG A 67 -12.29 10.16 -21.74
CA ARG A 67 -12.75 11.50 -22.18
C ARG A 67 -11.86 12.12 -23.26
N THR A 68 -10.55 11.94 -23.16
CA THR A 68 -9.57 12.63 -24.04
C THR A 68 -9.07 11.77 -25.20
N ARG A 69 -9.17 10.44 -25.07
CA ARG A 69 -8.53 9.43 -25.93
C ARG A 69 -7.00 9.54 -26.02
N ASP A 70 -6.36 10.26 -25.09
CA ASP A 70 -4.90 10.34 -25.01
C ASP A 70 -4.35 9.11 -24.28
N SER A 71 -3.51 8.33 -24.97
CA SER A 71 -2.88 7.10 -24.46
C SER A 71 -1.94 7.34 -23.28
N ARG A 72 -1.49 8.58 -23.04
CA ARG A 72 -0.69 8.92 -21.86
C ARG A 72 -1.45 8.70 -20.56
N TRP A 73 -2.77 8.95 -20.55
CA TRP A 73 -3.60 8.73 -19.37
C TRP A 73 -3.79 7.25 -19.06
N ASP A 74 -3.91 6.42 -20.10
CA ASP A 74 -3.98 4.97 -19.98
C ASP A 74 -2.69 4.40 -19.36
N MET A 75 -1.53 4.79 -19.91
CA MET A 75 -0.23 4.39 -19.36
C MET A 75 -0.05 4.81 -17.90
N ARG A 76 -0.50 6.01 -17.52
CA ARG A 76 -0.42 6.49 -16.12
C ARG A 76 -1.35 5.67 -15.20
N SER A 77 -2.56 5.36 -15.65
CA SER A 77 -3.50 4.51 -14.93
C SER A 77 -2.92 3.12 -14.69
N TYR A 78 -2.35 2.52 -15.74
CA TYR A 78 -1.69 1.22 -15.68
C TYR A 78 -0.58 1.18 -14.63
N VAL A 79 0.32 2.16 -14.64
CA VAL A 79 1.43 2.23 -13.68
C VAL A 79 0.90 2.43 -12.25
N ALA A 80 -0.11 3.30 -12.06
CA ALA A 80 -0.69 3.54 -10.74
C ALA A 80 -1.32 2.27 -10.15
N ILE A 81 -2.10 1.54 -10.95
CA ILE A 81 -2.79 0.33 -10.51
C ILE A 81 -1.79 -0.79 -10.23
N HIS A 82 -0.78 -0.99 -11.08
CA HIS A 82 0.26 -2.00 -10.85
C HIS A 82 1.03 -1.74 -9.55
N LEU A 83 1.36 -0.48 -9.27
CA LEU A 83 2.01 -0.11 -8.00
C LEU A 83 1.08 -0.42 -6.81
N SER A 84 -0.20 -0.08 -6.92
CA SER A 84 -1.20 -0.36 -5.89
C SER A 84 -1.43 -1.85 -5.65
N ILE A 85 -1.37 -2.70 -6.68
CA ILE A 85 -1.47 -4.16 -6.52
C ILE A 85 -0.28 -4.68 -5.72
N ILE A 86 0.95 -4.28 -6.04
CA ILE A 86 2.16 -4.71 -5.32
C ILE A 86 2.04 -4.34 -3.83
N LEU A 87 1.65 -3.11 -3.54
CA LEU A 87 1.41 -2.67 -2.17
C LEU A 87 0.22 -3.39 -1.53
N GLY A 88 -0.85 -3.64 -2.28
CA GLY A 88 -2.04 -4.35 -1.85
C GLY A 88 -1.76 -5.79 -1.43
N VAL A 89 -0.89 -6.50 -2.14
CA VAL A 89 -0.39 -7.83 -1.70
C VAL A 89 0.33 -7.70 -0.36
N GLY A 90 1.20 -6.70 -0.22
CA GLY A 90 1.89 -6.41 1.05
C GLY A 90 0.91 -6.12 2.19
N VAL A 91 -0.17 -5.39 1.92
CA VAL A 91 -1.24 -5.08 2.89
C VAL A 91 -2.00 -6.34 3.29
N LEU A 92 -2.36 -7.22 2.35
CA LEU A 92 -3.02 -8.49 2.68
C LEU A 92 -2.13 -9.38 3.55
N VAL A 93 -0.86 -9.53 3.20
CA VAL A 93 0.09 -10.35 3.96
C VAL A 93 0.32 -9.78 5.36
N THR A 94 0.65 -8.49 5.46
CA THR A 94 0.90 -7.85 6.76
C THR A 94 -0.35 -7.77 7.62
N GLY A 95 -1.53 -7.55 7.01
CA GLY A 95 -2.81 -7.55 7.69
C GLY A 95 -3.17 -8.93 8.26
N SER A 96 -2.94 -10.00 7.51
CA SER A 96 -3.15 -11.37 8.00
C SER A 96 -2.20 -11.74 9.14
N ILE A 97 -0.94 -11.29 9.10
CA ILE A 97 0.02 -11.50 10.20
C ILE A 97 -0.46 -10.80 11.47
N TRP A 98 -0.91 -9.54 11.36
CA TRP A 98 -1.44 -8.79 12.50
C TRP A 98 -2.74 -9.42 13.04
N ALA A 99 -3.66 -9.82 12.16
CA ALA A 99 -4.92 -10.47 12.56
C ALA A 99 -4.65 -11.77 13.35
N ARG A 100 -3.65 -12.56 12.95
CA ARG A 100 -3.24 -13.75 13.70
C ARG A 100 -2.72 -13.42 15.09
N ALA A 101 -1.91 -12.36 15.21
CA ALA A 101 -1.35 -11.94 16.49
C ALA A 101 -2.41 -11.34 17.44
N SER A 102 -3.36 -10.57 16.89
CA SER A 102 -4.33 -9.82 17.69
C SER A 102 -5.62 -10.59 17.98
N TRP A 103 -6.11 -11.38 17.02
CA TRP A 103 -7.40 -12.08 17.12
C TRP A 103 -7.26 -13.59 17.11
N GLY A 104 -6.05 -14.13 16.93
CA GLY A 104 -5.83 -15.57 16.82
C GLY A 104 -6.22 -16.17 15.46
N HIS A 105 -6.74 -15.38 14.51
CA HIS A 105 -7.20 -15.84 13.20
C HIS A 105 -6.46 -15.11 12.07
N TRP A 106 -6.06 -15.84 11.02
CA TRP A 106 -5.38 -15.25 9.85
C TRP A 106 -6.29 -14.39 8.97
N TRP A 107 -7.60 -14.68 9.01
CA TRP A 107 -8.61 -13.98 8.23
C TRP A 107 -9.98 -14.11 8.89
N VAL A 108 -10.78 -13.06 8.81
CA VAL A 108 -12.14 -13.01 9.35
C VAL A 108 -13.08 -12.54 8.25
N TRP A 109 -13.92 -13.45 7.76
CA TRP A 109 -14.90 -13.15 6.70
C TRP A 109 -16.06 -12.28 7.15
N ASN A 110 -16.32 -12.23 8.45
CA ASN A 110 -17.38 -11.39 9.02
C ASN A 110 -16.95 -9.93 9.18
N GLU A 111 -15.66 -9.62 8.97
CA GLU A 111 -15.12 -8.28 9.15
C GLU A 111 -15.24 -7.48 7.83
N PRO A 112 -16.14 -6.48 7.75
CA PRO A 112 -16.46 -5.83 6.48
C PRO A 112 -15.25 -5.17 5.82
N THR A 113 -14.34 -4.58 6.60
CA THR A 113 -13.18 -3.86 6.08
C THR A 113 -12.17 -4.79 5.40
N LEU A 114 -11.91 -5.97 5.98
CA LEU A 114 -11.02 -6.99 5.41
C LEU A 114 -11.57 -7.49 4.08
N VAL A 115 -12.85 -7.86 4.06
CA VAL A 115 -13.50 -8.40 2.87
C VAL A 115 -13.63 -7.33 1.78
N SER A 116 -13.97 -6.09 2.14
CA SER A 116 -14.08 -4.99 1.17
C SER A 116 -12.74 -4.68 0.51
N PHE A 117 -11.65 -4.66 1.29
CA PHE A 117 -10.31 -4.47 0.74
C PHE A 117 -9.92 -5.61 -0.20
N LEU A 118 -10.20 -6.86 0.17
CA LEU A 118 -9.93 -8.02 -0.69
C LEU A 118 -10.72 -7.94 -2.01
N ILE A 119 -11.99 -7.56 -1.97
CA ILE A 119 -12.81 -7.42 -3.18
C ILE A 119 -12.23 -6.34 -4.11
N ILE A 120 -11.89 -5.17 -3.57
CA ILE A 120 -11.27 -4.09 -4.36
C ILE A 120 -9.94 -4.55 -4.94
N PHE A 121 -9.10 -5.23 -4.13
CA PHE A 121 -7.83 -5.77 -4.58
C PHE A 121 -8.02 -6.75 -5.75
N LEU A 122 -8.96 -7.70 -5.64
CA LEU A 122 -9.24 -8.67 -6.70
C LEU A 122 -9.78 -8.01 -7.97
N LEU A 123 -10.64 -6.98 -7.82
CA LEU A 123 -11.16 -6.21 -8.96
C LEU A 123 -10.04 -5.51 -9.73
N TYR A 124 -9.07 -4.93 -9.03
CA TYR A 124 -7.90 -4.31 -9.68
C TYR A 124 -6.85 -5.33 -10.11
N ALA A 125 -6.77 -6.52 -9.50
CA ALA A 125 -5.84 -7.57 -9.89
C ALA A 125 -6.08 -8.10 -11.32
N THR A 126 -7.26 -7.86 -11.88
CA THR A 126 -7.62 -8.20 -13.27
C THR A 126 -7.44 -7.04 -14.25
N TYR A 127 -6.88 -5.92 -13.81
CA TYR A 127 -6.60 -4.73 -14.63
C TYR A 127 -5.41 -4.97 -15.58
#